data_AF-A0A5C8GLY3-F1
#
_entry.id   AF-A0A5C8GLY3-F1
#
_cell.length_a   1.000
_cell.length_b   1.000
_cell.length_c   1.000
_cell.angle_alpha   90.00
_cell.angle_beta   90.00
_cell.angle_gamma   90.00
#
_symmetry.space_group_name_H-M   'P 1'
#
loop_
_entity.id
_entity.type
_entity.pdbx_description
1 polymer ?
#
loop_
_entity_poly.entity_id
_entity_poly.type
_entity_poly.pdbx_seq_one_letter_code
_entity_poly.pdbx_strand_id
1 'polypeptide(L)' 'MKIVEIVKINRELLKNLHTAGVRIEDAEYIDLYADYRKLLDEGEKVSYIVAVLSDKYAVSERKVYDLIKHFQSDCKLFAV' A
#
# COMPACT_ATOMS: atom_id res chain seq x y z
N MET A 1 -5.04 12.80 25.35
CA MET A 1 -4.21 11.85 24.59
C MET A 1 -3.26 12.62 23.70
N LYS A 2 -1.96 12.47 23.93
CA LYS A 2 -0.90 12.98 23.06
C LYS A 2 -0.47 11.89 22.07
N ILE A 3 0.08 12.28 20.92
CA ILE A 3 0.58 11.36 19.88
C ILE A 3 1.53 10.31 20.50
N VAL A 4 2.40 10.73 21.42
CA VAL A 4 3.34 9.86 22.12
C VAL A 4 2.67 8.72 22.90
N GLU A 5 1.45 8.91 23.40
CA GLU A 5 0.72 7.89 24.16
C GLU A 5 0.18 6.80 23.23
N ILE A 6 -0.36 7.17 22.06
CA ILE A 6 -0.81 6.21 21.04
C ILE A 6 0.36 5.41 20.48
N VAL A 7 1.48 6.08 20.19
CA VAL A 7 2.71 5.41 19.72
C VAL A 7 3.24 4.46 20.79
N LYS A 8 3.15 4.82 22.08
CA LYS A 8 3.56 3.95 23.18
C LYS A 8 2.68 2.70 23.28
N ILE A 9 1.37 2.83 23.09
CA ILE A 9 0.43 1.70 23.08
C ILE A 9 0.72 0.75 21.91
N ASN A 10 1.01 1.29 20.72
CA ASN A 10 1.18 0.50 19.49
C ASN A 10 2.65 0.23 19.12
N ARG A 11 3.59 0.44 20.05
CA ARG A 11 5.03 0.46 19.76
C ARG A 11 5.54 -0.82 19.12
N GLU A 12 5.08 -1.98 19.57
CA GLU A 12 5.53 -3.28 19.04
C GLU A 12 4.98 -3.54 17.64
N LEU A 13 3.69 -3.26 17.42
CA LEU A 13 3.06 -3.38 16.11
C LEU A 13 3.72 -2.46 15.09
N LEU A 14 3.95 -1.19 15.43
CA LEU A 14 4.62 -0.23 14.56
C LEU A 14 6.05 -0.65 14.21
N LYS A 15 6.79 -1.21 15.17
CA LYS A 15 8.13 -1.77 14.92
C LYS A 15 8.07 -2.96 13.96
N ASN A 16 7.13 -3.88 14.15
CA ASN A 16 7.00 -5.06 13.30
C ASN A 16 6.63 -4.68 11.86
N LEU A 17 5.68 -3.75 11.70
CA LEU A 17 5.31 -3.20 10.39
C LEU A 17 6.49 -2.52 9.70
N HIS A 18 7.22 -1.67 10.44
CA HIS A 18 8.42 -1.02 9.93
C HIS A 18 9.49 -2.04 9.49
N THR A 19 9.74 -3.07 10.29
CA THR A 19 10.68 -4.15 9.94
C THR A 19 10.21 -4.94 8.72
N ALA A 20 8.91 -5.15 8.56
CA ALA A 20 8.34 -5.78 7.37
C ALA A 20 8.46 -4.92 6.09
N GLY A 21 8.79 -3.63 6.22
CA GLY A 21 8.89 -2.67 5.13
C GLY A 21 7.60 -1.89 4.85
N VAL A 22 6.60 -2.03 5.73
CA VAL A 22 5.30 -1.33 5.63
C VAL A 22 5.44 0.09 6.14
N ARG A 23 4.94 1.06 5.37
CA ARG A 23 4.86 2.47 5.73
C ARG A 23 3.48 2.77 6.31
N ILE A 24 3.39 3.77 7.17
CA ILE A 24 2.09 4.20 7.70
C ILE A 24 1.18 4.72 6.57
N GLU A 25 1.78 5.41 5.59
CA GLU A 25 1.13 5.90 4.37
C GLU A 25 0.49 4.78 3.53
N ASP A 26 1.00 3.55 3.62
CA ASP A 26 0.46 2.42 2.86
C ASP A 26 -1.00 2.12 3.23
N ALA A 27 -1.41 2.46 4.46
CA ALA A 27 -2.79 2.32 4.92
C ALA A 27 -3.79 3.13 4.07
N GLU A 28 -3.38 4.26 3.51
CA GLU A 28 -4.23 5.12 2.67
C GLU A 28 -4.48 4.52 1.28
N TYR A 29 -3.65 3.56 0.85
CA TYR A 29 -3.69 3.00 -0.51
C TYR A 29 -4.14 1.53 -0.53
N ILE A 30 -4.62 0.99 0.58
CA ILE A 30 -5.13 -0.40 0.65
C ILE A 30 -6.31 -0.59 -0.30
N ASP A 31 -7.25 0.35 -0.32
CA ASP A 31 -8.43 0.27 -1.20
C ASP A 31 -8.04 0.37 -2.68
N LEU A 32 -7.05 1.19 -3.01
CA LEU A 32 -6.49 1.29 -4.37
C LEU A 32 -5.93 -0.06 -4.82
N TYR A 33 -5.18 -0.73 -3.95
CA TYR A 33 -4.61 -2.04 -4.26
C TYR A 33 -5.68 -3.14 -4.36
N ALA A 34 -6.74 -3.08 -3.53
CA ALA A 34 -7.87 -4.00 -3.61
C ALA A 34 -8.62 -3.86 -4.95
N ASP A 35 -8.89 -2.63 -5.39
CA ASP A 35 -9.50 -2.37 -6.70
C ASP A 35 -8.58 -2.82 -7.85
N TYR A 36 -7.27 -2.57 -7.74
CA TYR A 36 -6.29 -3.07 -8.71
C TYR A 36 -6.40 -4.59 -8.87
N ARG A 37 -6.43 -5.33 -7.75
CA ARG A 37 -6.55 -6.80 -7.76
C ARG A 37 -7.86 -7.25 -8.39
N LYS A 38 -8.99 -6.62 -8.04
CA LYS A 38 -10.29 -6.93 -8.62
C LYS A 38 -10.29 -6.79 -10.15
N LEU A 39 -9.83 -5.65 -10.67
CA LEU A 39 -9.81 -5.41 -12.12
C LEU A 39 -8.80 -6.32 -12.83
N LEU A 40 -7.69 -6.65 -12.17
CA LEU A 40 -6.71 -7.60 -12.70
C LEU A 40 -7.30 -9.01 -12.82
N ASP A 41 -8.08 -9.46 -11.83
CA ASP A 41 -8.75 -10.76 -11.82
C ASP A 41 -9.90 -10.82 -12.85
N GLU A 42 -10.50 -9.67 -13.20
CA GLU A 42 -11.46 -9.52 -14.31
C GLU A 42 -10.78 -9.60 -15.70
N GLY A 43 -9.45 -9.60 -15.76
CA GLY A 43 -8.68 -9.71 -16.99
C GLY A 43 -8.38 -8.38 -17.69
N GLU A 44 -8.62 -7.25 -17.00
CA GLU A 44 -8.37 -5.93 -17.56
C GLU A 44 -6.88 -5.67 -17.81
N LYS A 45 -6.58 -4.89 -18.85
CA LYS A 45 -5.20 -4.53 -19.17
C LYS A 45 -4.64 -3.61 -18.08
N VAL A 46 -3.44 -3.91 -17.57
CA VAL A 46 -2.78 -3.12 -16.51
C VAL A 46 -2.75 -1.61 -16.80
N SER A 47 -2.47 -1.20 -18.04
CA SER A 47 -2.46 0.22 -18.40
C SER A 47 -3.83 0.90 -18.25
N TYR A 48 -4.92 0.16 -18.48
CA TYR A 48 -6.28 0.66 -18.29
C TYR A 48 -6.61 0.76 -16.79
N ILE A 49 -6.28 -0.27 -16.02
CA ILE A 49 -6.45 -0.28 -14.57
C ILE A 49 -5.74 0.93 -13.93
N VAL A 50 -4.50 1.19 -14.34
CA VAL A 50 -3.70 2.31 -13.82
C VAL A 50 -4.37 3.66 -14.11
N ALA A 51 -4.88 3.87 -15.33
CA ALA A 51 -5.58 5.11 -15.69
C ALA A 51 -6.86 5.29 -14.84
N VAL A 52 -7.66 4.23 -14.68
CA VAL A 52 -8.89 4.25 -13.87
C VAL A 52 -8.58 4.55 -12.40
N LEU A 53 -7.54 3.94 -11.82
CA LEU A 53 -7.14 4.17 -10.43
C LEU A 53 -6.53 5.55 -10.22
N SER A 54 -5.76 6.04 -11.20
CA SER A 54 -5.20 7.39 -11.20
C SER A 54 -6.32 8.44 -11.07
N ASP A 55 -7.36 8.31 -11.88
CA ASP A 55 -8.51 9.22 -11.84
C ASP A 55 -9.36 9.04 -10.57
N LYS A 56 -9.65 7.79 -10.18
CA LYS A 56 -10.49 7.49 -9.01
C LYS A 56 -9.90 7.98 -7.69
N TYR A 57 -8.59 7.83 -7.52
CA TYR A 57 -7.89 8.16 -6.27
C TYR A 57 -7.14 9.50 -6.34
N ALA A 58 -7.27 10.26 -7.44
CA ALA A 58 -6.60 11.54 -7.66
C ALA A 58 -5.07 11.48 -7.44
N VAL A 59 -4.45 10.38 -7.86
CA VAL A 59 -3.00 10.14 -7.78
C VAL A 59 -2.44 10.00 -9.18
N SER A 60 -1.19 10.36 -9.42
CA SER A 60 -0.60 10.19 -10.75
C SER A 60 -0.44 8.70 -11.11
N GLU A 61 -0.57 8.36 -12.39
CA GLU A 61 -0.30 7.01 -12.89
C GLU A 61 1.05 6.46 -12.43
N ARG A 62 2.08 7.32 -12.41
CA ARG A 62 3.41 6.96 -11.88
C ARG A 62 3.34 6.48 -10.43
N LYS A 63 2.60 7.22 -9.58
CA LYS A 63 2.39 6.84 -8.19
C LYS A 63 1.63 5.51 -8.08
N VAL A 64 0.64 5.28 -8.93
CA VAL A 64 -0.10 4.00 -8.98
C VAL A 64 0.84 2.84 -9.31
N TYR A 65 1.70 2.99 -10.33
CA TYR A 65 2.71 1.98 -10.65
C TYR A 65 3.67 1.72 -9.48
N ASP A 66 4.16 2.77 -8.84
CA ASP A 66 5.05 2.66 -7.68
C ASP A 66 4.36 1.93 -6.50
N LEU A 67 3.09 2.23 -6.25
CA LEU A 67 2.28 1.58 -5.21
C LEU A 67 2.05 0.10 -5.52
N ILE A 68 1.64 -0.24 -6.76
CA ILE A 68 1.45 -1.64 -7.17
C ILE A 68 2.75 -2.43 -6.96
N LYS A 69 3.88 -1.88 -7.38
CA LYS A 69 5.19 -2.50 -7.21
C LYS A 69 5.56 -2.67 -5.74
N HIS A 70 5.30 -1.66 -4.91
CA HIS A 70 5.55 -1.70 -3.47
C HIS A 70 4.70 -2.77 -2.78
N PHE A 71 3.39 -2.82 -3.05
CA PHE A 71 2.48 -3.79 -2.44
C PHE A 71 2.65 -5.23 -2.94
N GLN A 72 3.23 -5.43 -4.12
CA GLN A 72 3.62 -6.76 -4.62
C GLN A 72 4.97 -7.22 -4.09
N SER A 73 5.74 -6.36 -3.43
CA SER A 73 7.05 -6.73 -2.89
C SER A 73 6.89 -7.63 -1.66
N ASP A 74 7.77 -8.62 -1.52
CA ASP A 74 7.78 -9.50 -0.37
C ASP A 74 8.00 -8.73 0.93
N CYS A 75 7.27 -9.10 1.99
CA CYS A 75 7.53 -8.58 3.32
C CYS A 75 8.93 -8.98 3.77
N LYS A 76 9.75 -8.02 4.19
CA LYS A 76 11.14 -8.25 4.62
C LYS A 76 11.27 -8.85 6.02
N LEU A 77 10.23 -9.54 6.48
CA LEU A 77 10.13 -10.11 7.83
C LEU A 77 11.31 -11.03 8.19
N PHE A 78 11.98 -11.60 7.19
CA PHE A 78 13.20 -12.38 7.36
C PHE A 78 14.14 -12.17 6.16
N ALA A 79 14.79 -11.00 6.07
CA ALA A 79 16.05 -10.95 5.33
C ALA A 79 17.09 -11.70 6.19
N VAL A 80 17.23 -13.01 5.96
CA VAL A 80 18.39 -13.81 6.37
C VAL A 80 19.55 -13.46 5.46
#